data_AF-A0A8E1W9W3-F1
#
_entry.id   AF-A0A8E1W9W3-F1
#
_cell.length_a   1.000
_cell.length_b   1.000
_cell.length_c   1.000
_cell.angle_alpha   90.00
_cell.angle_beta   90.00
_cell.angle_gamma   90.00
#
_symmetry.space_group_name_H-M   'P 1'
#
loop_
_entity.id
_entity.type
_entity.pdbx_description
1 polymer ?
#
loop_
_entity_poly.entity_id
_entity_poly.type
_entity_poly.pdbx_seq_one_letter_code
_entity_poly.pdbx_strand_id
1 'polypeptide(L)'
;IGLVLIGEGDLSQELGVPRQLEHPLMVEARQRIVETCRKHDVVVGHPHVTARNAEQVLDEGYRFLMTAPVRSYPGLDRGRELAGR
;
A
#
# COMPACT_ATOMS: atom_id res chain seq x y z
N ILE A 1 1.43 -20.09 -1.00
CA ILE A 1 0.94 -18.70 -1.09
C ILE A 1 2.12 -17.86 -1.55
N GLY A 2 1.99 -17.08 -2.64
CA GLY A 2 3.12 -16.31 -3.20
C GLY A 2 3.32 -14.92 -2.57
N LEU A 3 2.22 -14.28 -2.15
CA LEU A 3 2.20 -12.94 -1.58
C LEU A 3 0.93 -12.78 -0.72
N VAL A 4 1.04 -12.02 0.37
CA VAL A 4 -0.10 -11.46 1.09
C VAL A 4 -0.03 -9.93 0.98
N LEU A 5 -1.07 -9.31 0.43
CA LEU A 5 -1.19 -7.85 0.34
C LEU A 5 -2.25 -7.39 1.32
N ILE A 6 -1.91 -6.44 2.20
CA ILE A 6 -2.85 -5.91 3.20
C ILE A 6 -3.79 -4.91 2.51
N GLY A 7 -5.09 -5.17 2.56
CA GLY A 7 -6.12 -4.20 2.17
C GLY A 7 -6.47 -3.29 3.34
N GLU A 8 -5.66 -2.25 3.61
CA GLU A 8 -5.82 -1.41 4.80
C GLU A 8 -7.19 -0.71 4.90
N GLY A 9 -7.79 -0.38 3.76
CA GLY A 9 -9.13 0.20 3.70
C GLY A 9 -10.21 -0.72 4.27
N ASP A 10 -10.24 -1.97 3.82
CA ASP A 10 -11.22 -2.96 4.28
C ASP A 10 -10.88 -3.45 5.69
N LEU A 11 -9.60 -3.69 5.98
CA LEU A 11 -9.15 -4.08 7.32
C LEU A 11 -9.58 -3.06 8.38
N SER A 12 -9.45 -1.76 8.10
CA SER A 12 -9.87 -0.71 9.02
C SER A 12 -11.38 -0.71 9.30
N GLN A 13 -12.19 -1.11 8.32
CA GLN A 13 -13.64 -1.24 8.49
C GLN A 13 -13.98 -2.45 9.36
N GLU A 14 -13.35 -3.60 9.11
CA GLU A 14 -13.54 -4.81 9.91
C GLU A 14 -13.10 -4.62 11.38
N LEU A 15 -12.08 -3.79 11.62
CA LEU A 15 -11.62 -3.45 12.96
C LEU A 15 -12.46 -2.34 13.64
N GLY A 16 -13.50 -1.82 12.99
CA GLY A 16 -14.38 -0.78 13.54
C GLY A 16 -13.75 0.62 13.60
N VAL A 17 -12.64 0.84 12.90
CA VAL A 17 -11.87 2.11 12.90
C VAL A 17 -11.64 2.61 11.46
N PRO A 18 -12.72 2.84 10.70
CA PRO A 18 -12.64 3.05 9.25
C PRO A 18 -11.70 4.21 8.90
N ARG A 19 -10.73 3.91 8.02
CA ARG A 19 -9.73 4.85 7.47
C ARG A 19 -8.78 5.46 8.51
N GLN A 20 -8.78 4.98 9.75
CA GLN A 20 -7.83 5.40 10.79
C GLN A 20 -6.57 4.51 10.77
N LEU A 21 -5.70 4.72 9.78
CA LEU A 21 -4.56 3.83 9.51
C LEU A 21 -3.51 3.80 10.64
N GLU A 22 -3.44 4.86 11.45
CA GLU A 22 -2.53 4.97 12.60
C GLU A 22 -3.18 4.51 13.91
N HIS A 23 -4.43 4.04 13.88
CA HIS A 23 -5.10 3.55 15.08
C HIS A 23 -4.34 2.34 15.66
N PRO A 24 -4.19 2.19 17.00
CA PRO A 24 -3.45 1.09 17.60
C PRO A 24 -3.88 -0.31 17.09
N LEU A 25 -5.19 -0.53 16.90
CA LEU A 25 -5.71 -1.79 16.32
C LEU A 25 -5.19 -2.07 14.91
N MET A 26 -5.04 -1.04 14.07
CA MET A 26 -4.48 -1.20 12.72
C MET A 26 -3.00 -1.55 12.79
N VAL A 27 -2.25 -0.87 13.66
CA VAL A 27 -0.82 -1.12 13.88
C VAL A 27 -0.59 -2.55 14.35
N GLU A 28 -1.32 -2.98 15.38
CA GLU A 28 -1.23 -4.34 15.94
C GLU A 28 -1.61 -5.40 14.90
N ALA A 29 -2.69 -5.18 14.14
CA ALA A 29 -3.12 -6.10 13.10
C ALA A 29 -2.07 -6.24 11.99
N ARG A 30 -1.49 -5.13 11.51
CA ARG A 30 -0.41 -5.15 10.52
C ARG A 30 0.82 -5.90 11.02
N GLN A 31 1.28 -5.59 12.24
CA GLN A 31 2.43 -6.26 12.86
C GLN A 31 2.20 -7.77 12.93
N ARG A 32 1.04 -8.21 13.41
CA ARG A 32 0.68 -9.63 13.48
C ARG A 32 0.70 -10.31 12.10
N ILE A 33 0.20 -9.63 11.05
CA ILE A 33 0.23 -10.15 9.68
C ILE A 33 1.67 -10.30 9.19
N VAL A 34 2.50 -9.28 9.38
CA VAL A 34 3.92 -9.28 8.99
C VAL A 34 4.68 -10.40 9.69
N GLU A 35 4.55 -10.52 11.01
CA GLU A 35 5.18 -11.58 11.80
C GLU A 35 4.74 -12.97 11.34
N THR A 36 3.45 -13.16 11.07
CA THR A 36 2.91 -14.43 10.57
C THR A 36 3.49 -14.76 9.20
N CYS A 37 3.49 -13.80 8.27
CA CYS A 37 4.06 -14.01 6.94
C CYS A 37 5.55 -14.34 7.02
N ARG A 38 6.30 -13.63 7.87
CA ARG A 38 7.72 -13.89 8.12
C ARG A 38 7.97 -15.29 8.66
N LYS A 39 7.17 -15.74 9.64
CA LYS A 39 7.28 -17.11 10.21
C LYS A 39 7.12 -18.21 9.17
N HIS A 40 6.32 -17.95 8.13
CA HIS A 40 6.03 -18.91 7.06
C HIS A 40 6.82 -18.67 5.77
N ASP A 41 7.81 -17.77 5.79
CA ASP A 41 8.55 -17.30 4.61
C ASP A 41 7.64 -16.88 3.43
N VAL A 42 6.54 -16.21 3.75
CA VAL A 42 5.63 -15.62 2.76
C VAL A 42 5.97 -14.13 2.62
N VAL A 43 6.00 -13.63 1.39
CA VAL A 43 6.15 -12.20 1.11
C VAL A 43 4.88 -11.46 1.58
N VAL A 44 5.06 -10.36 2.31
CA VAL A 44 3.99 -9.44 2.68
C VAL A 44 4.19 -8.10 1.97
N GLY A 45 3.08 -7.52 1.51
CA GLY A 45 3.05 -6.26 0.78
C GLY A 45 2.36 -5.13 1.52
N HIS A 46 2.92 -3.92 1.41
CA HIS A 46 2.35 -2.69 1.95
C HIS A 46 1.63 -1.92 0.83
N PRO A 47 0.33 -1.57 0.97
CA PRO A 47 -0.48 -1.06 -0.13
C PRO A 47 -0.30 0.44 -0.43
N HIS A 48 0.26 1.20 0.52
CA HIS A 48 0.27 2.66 0.48
C HIS A 48 1.69 3.23 0.67
N VAL A 49 2.63 2.75 -0.14
CA VAL A 49 4.02 3.21 -0.06
C VAL A 49 4.19 4.54 -0.77
N THR A 50 4.85 5.46 -0.09
CA THR A 50 5.26 6.78 -0.56
C THR A 50 6.74 6.98 -0.27
N ALA A 51 7.35 8.03 -0.81
CA ALA A 51 8.73 8.38 -0.47
C ALA A 51 8.94 8.63 1.04
N ARG A 52 7.89 9.00 1.79
CA ARG A 52 7.99 9.34 3.21
C ARG A 52 8.08 8.13 4.14
N ASN A 53 7.51 6.99 3.76
CA ASN A 53 7.43 5.81 4.62
C ASN A 53 8.22 4.61 4.06
N ALA A 54 8.91 4.75 2.92
CA ALA A 54 9.61 3.64 2.28
C ALA A 54 10.65 2.98 3.22
N GLU A 55 11.41 3.79 3.97
CA GLU A 55 12.39 3.28 4.95
C GLU A 55 11.71 2.47 6.06
N GLN A 56 10.71 3.04 6.74
CA GLN A 56 9.93 2.34 7.76
C GLN A 56 9.32 1.04 7.24
N VAL A 57 8.71 1.04 6.05
CA VAL A 57 8.07 -0.15 5.47
C VAL A 57 9.11 -1.25 5.22
N LEU A 58 10.32 -0.91 4.79
CA LEU A 58 11.41 -1.88 4.63
C LEU A 58 11.87 -2.42 5.98
N ASP A 59 12.05 -1.55 6.97
CA ASP A 59 12.50 -1.92 8.33
C ASP A 59 11.49 -2.83 9.04
N GLU A 60 10.19 -2.58 8.83
CA GLU A 60 9.11 -3.43 9.33
C GLU A 60 9.10 -4.83 8.68
N GLY A 61 9.81 -5.04 7.57
CA GLY A 61 9.99 -6.34 6.93
C GLY A 61 9.05 -6.62 5.75
N TYR A 62 8.37 -5.59 5.21
CA TYR A 62 7.63 -5.73 3.96
C TYR A 62 8.59 -5.88 2.78
N ARG A 63 8.25 -6.81 1.88
CA ARG A 63 9.09 -7.14 0.70
C ARG A 63 8.45 -6.77 -0.63
N PHE A 64 7.16 -6.43 -0.62
CA PHE A 64 6.45 -5.88 -1.77
C PHE A 64 5.92 -4.48 -1.44
N LEU A 65 6.42 -3.46 -2.14
CA LEU A 65 6.06 -2.06 -1.89
C LEU A 65 5.12 -1.59 -3.00
N MET A 66 3.83 -1.46 -2.70
CA MET A 66 2.86 -0.95 -3.67
C MET A 66 2.84 0.58 -3.60
N THR A 67 3.39 1.22 -4.63
CA THR A 67 3.38 2.67 -4.78
C THR A 67 2.19 3.11 -5.64
N ALA A 68 1.70 4.33 -5.40
CA ALA A 68 0.64 4.89 -6.23
C ALA A 68 1.17 5.12 -7.67
N PRO A 69 0.38 4.79 -8.71
CA PRO A 69 0.77 5.07 -10.07
C PRO A 69 0.82 6.58 -10.31
N VAL A 70 1.73 7.02 -11.18
CA VAL A 70 1.72 8.39 -11.69
C VAL A 70 0.78 8.46 -12.88
N ARG A 71 -0.21 9.36 -12.80
CA ARG A 71 -1.13 9.61 -13.90
C ARG A 71 -0.49 10.60 -14.87
N SER A 72 -0.40 10.24 -16.15
CA SER A 72 0.19 11.09 -17.19
C SER A 72 -0.73 11.19 -18.41
N TYR A 73 -0.72 12.35 -19.07
CA TYR A 73 -1.54 12.67 -20.24
C TYR A 73 -0.81 13.25 -21.47
N PRO A 74 0.52 13.09 -21.71
CA PRO A 74 1.19 13.76 -22.83
C PRO A 74 0.54 13.57 -24.20
N GLY A 75 0.06 12.36 -24.49
CA GLY A 75 -0.63 12.07 -25.76
C GLY A 75 -2.00 12.75 -25.87
N LEU A 76 -2.75 12.82 -24.77
CA LEU A 76 -4.02 13.54 -24.71
C LEU A 76 -3.79 15.05 -24.89
N ASP A 77 -2.81 15.60 -24.19
CA ASP A 77 -2.45 17.02 -24.25
C ASP A 77 -2.01 17.39 -25.67
N ARG A 78 -1.16 16.56 -26.30
CA ARG A 78 -0.75 16.77 -27.69
C ARG A 78 -1.91 16.67 -28.67
N GLY A 79 -2.80 15.69 -28.48
CA GLY A 79 -3.98 15.52 -29.32
C GLY A 79 -4.97 16.69 -29.21
N ARG A 80 -5.09 17.28 -28.02
CA ARG A 80 -5.87 18.49 -27.75
C ARG A 80 -5.31 19.70 -28.52
N GLU A 81 -4.01 19.95 -28.36
CA GLU A 81 -3.29 21.00 -29.07
C GLU A 81 -3.45 20.90 -30.60
N LEU A 82 -3.22 19.71 -31.17
CA LEU A 82 -3.36 19.47 -32.62
C LEU A 82 -4.80 19.64 -33.13
N ALA A 83 -5.79 19.39 -32.28
CA ALA A 83 -7.21 19.54 -32.60
C ALA A 83 -7.73 20.96 -32.30
N GLY A 84 -6.89 21.89 -31.83
CA GLY A 84 -7.27 23.26 -31.50
C GLY A 84 -8.24 23.39 -30.31
N ARG A 85 -8.16 22.48 -29.33
CA ARG A 85 -9.04 22.44 -28.14
C ARG A 85 -8.27 22.12 -26.87
#